data_AF-A0A6A9QMB9-F1
#
_entry.id   AF-A0A6A9QMB9-F1
#
_cell.length_a   1.000
_cell.length_b   1.000
_cell.length_c   1.000
_cell.angle_alpha   90.00
_cell.angle_beta   90.00
_cell.angle_gamma   90.00
#
_symmetry.space_group_name_H-M   'P 1'
#
loop_
_entity.id
_entity.type
_entity.pdbx_description
1 polymer ?
#
loop_
_entity_poly.entity_id
_entity_poly.type
_entity_poly.pdbx_seq_one_letter_code
_entity_poly.pdbx_strand_id
1 'polypeptide(L)'
;MDKYLLALLGEAGASGLAKGFSIRYKAFQEAYLEEKEHWKYFKEFRTSFLEIPVFISLFMLGLLFSFVGERAVRYVNRKAEQGAINFYKERFRNEEKIKEILNDELKHLSMSYRNLRQ
;
A
#
# COMPACT_ATOMS: atom_id res chain seq x y z
N MET A 1 -18.71 8.81 -4.12
CA MET A 1 -17.48 8.33 -4.78
C MET A 1 -17.44 6.82 -4.62
N ASP A 2 -17.17 6.07 -5.69
CA ASP A 2 -17.18 4.59 -5.65
C ASP A 2 -16.05 4.09 -4.73
N LYS A 3 -16.43 3.44 -3.62
CA LYS A 3 -15.48 2.95 -2.62
C LYS A 3 -14.56 1.85 -3.17
N TYR A 4 -15.05 1.03 -4.10
CA TYR A 4 -14.26 -0.04 -4.71
C TYR A 4 -13.27 0.52 -5.73
N LEU A 5 -13.67 1.55 -6.49
CA LEU A 5 -12.73 2.27 -7.36
C LEU A 5 -11.60 2.94 -6.56
N LEU A 6 -11.95 3.54 -5.43
CA LEU A 6 -10.95 4.19 -4.58
C LEU A 6 -10.01 3.20 -3.90
N ALA A 7 -10.54 2.09 -3.39
CA ALA A 7 -9.73 1.00 -2.86
C ALA A 7 -8.78 0.46 -3.95
N LEU A 8 -9.32 0.16 -5.14
CA LEU A 8 -8.55 -0.33 -6.28
C LEU A 8 -7.36 0.57 -6.62
N LEU A 9 -7.57 1.89 -6.72
CA LEU A 9 -6.50 2.83 -7.02
C LEU A 9 -5.55 3.03 -5.83
N GLY A 10 -6.06 2.96 -4.60
CA GLY A 10 -5.27 2.98 -3.38
C GLY A 10 -4.27 1.83 -3.35
N GLU A 11 -4.75 0.59 -3.50
CA GLU A 11 -3.94 -0.63 -3.52
C GLU A 11 -2.96 -0.68 -4.69
N ALA A 12 -3.36 -0.20 -5.88
CA ALA A 12 -2.42 -0.05 -6.99
C ALA A 12 -1.28 0.91 -6.64
N GLY A 13 -1.59 2.01 -5.95
CA GLY A 13 -0.60 2.98 -5.49
C GLY A 13 0.31 2.44 -4.39
N ALA A 14 -0.26 1.79 -3.38
CA ALA A 14 0.46 1.21 -2.25
C ALA A 14 1.37 0.05 -2.71
N SER A 15 0.88 -0.83 -3.59
CA SER A 15 1.69 -1.81 -4.34
C SER A 15 2.87 -1.15 -5.06
N GLY A 16 2.65 -0.01 -5.72
CA GLY A 16 3.70 0.76 -6.38
C GLY A 16 4.77 1.24 -5.40
N LEU A 17 4.36 1.90 -4.32
CA LEU A 17 5.25 2.39 -3.27
C LEU A 17 6.08 1.27 -2.66
N ALA A 18 5.43 0.18 -2.22
CA ALA A 18 6.09 -0.96 -1.61
C ALA A 18 7.13 -1.59 -2.55
N LYS A 19 6.81 -1.71 -3.84
CA LYS A 19 7.78 -2.14 -4.85
C LYS A 19 8.98 -1.20 -4.93
N GLY A 20 8.73 0.12 -4.97
CA GLY A 20 9.79 1.13 -4.99
C GLY A 20 10.69 1.09 -3.75
N PHE A 21 10.10 0.85 -2.57
CA PHE A 21 10.84 0.66 -1.32
C PHE A 21 11.67 -0.63 -1.32
N SER A 22 11.09 -1.72 -1.82
CA SER A 22 11.72 -3.05 -1.83
C SER A 22 13.02 -3.14 -2.63
N ILE A 23 13.24 -2.22 -3.58
CA ILE A 23 14.48 -2.14 -4.36
C ILE A 23 15.69 -1.89 -3.44
N ARG A 24 15.52 -1.09 -2.38
CA ARG A 24 16.59 -0.78 -1.44
C ARG A 24 16.42 -1.47 -0.09
N TYR A 25 15.19 -1.68 0.35
CA TYR A 25 14.85 -2.18 1.67
C TYR A 25 14.08 -3.49 1.54
N LYS A 26 14.79 -4.62 1.64
CA LYS A 26 14.20 -5.96 1.44
C LYS A 26 12.99 -6.24 2.33
N ALA A 27 12.90 -5.59 3.50
CA ALA A 27 11.75 -5.66 4.39
C ALA A 27 10.41 -5.37 3.68
N PHE A 28 10.37 -4.57 2.61
CA PHE A 28 9.15 -4.25 1.85
C PHE A 28 8.81 -5.26 0.75
N GLN A 29 9.59 -6.33 0.56
CA GLN A 29 9.25 -7.35 -0.44
C GLN A 29 7.95 -8.08 -0.09
N GLU A 30 7.76 -8.42 1.20
CA GLU A 30 6.54 -9.07 1.67
C GLU A 30 5.33 -8.14 1.54
N ALA A 31 5.48 -6.89 2.00
CA ALA A 31 4.43 -5.87 1.87
C ALA A 31 4.02 -5.69 0.39
N TYR A 32 4.97 -5.62 -0.55
CA TYR A 32 4.64 -5.54 -1.97
C TYR A 32 3.80 -6.72 -2.49
N LEU A 33 4.03 -7.93 -1.99
CA LEU A 33 3.26 -9.09 -2.39
C LEU A 33 1.85 -9.06 -1.78
N GLU A 34 1.73 -8.68 -0.51
CA GLU A 34 0.45 -8.54 0.20
C GLU A 34 -0.44 -7.48 -0.47
N GLU A 35 0.11 -6.28 -0.70
CA GLU A 35 -0.52 -5.17 -1.43
C GLU A 35 -1.01 -5.55 -2.83
N LYS A 36 -0.24 -6.39 -3.52
CA LYS A 36 -0.64 -6.90 -4.84
C LYS A 36 -1.85 -7.82 -4.79
N GLU A 37 -1.95 -8.64 -3.75
CA GLU A 37 -3.12 -9.49 -3.55
C GLU A 37 -4.35 -8.67 -3.15
N HIS A 38 -4.17 -7.60 -2.36
CA HIS A 38 -5.24 -6.64 -2.06
C HIS A 38 -5.71 -5.92 -3.33
N TRP A 39 -4.79 -5.44 -4.16
CA TRP A 39 -5.11 -4.87 -5.46
C TRP A 39 -5.90 -5.85 -6.32
N LYS A 40 -5.43 -7.10 -6.44
CA LYS A 40 -6.12 -8.15 -7.18
C LYS A 40 -7.54 -8.42 -6.64
N TYR A 41 -7.73 -8.41 -5.32
CA TYR A 41 -9.04 -8.56 -4.71
C TYR A 41 -10.00 -7.44 -5.15
N PHE A 42 -9.58 -6.18 -5.11
CA PHE A 42 -10.45 -5.07 -5.54
C PHE A 42 -10.74 -5.06 -7.05
N LYS A 43 -9.89 -5.71 -7.87
CA LYS A 43 -10.16 -5.91 -9.31
C LYS A 43 -11.38 -6.77 -9.60
N GLU A 44 -11.77 -7.64 -8.66
CA GLU A 44 -12.97 -8.46 -8.80
C GLU A 44 -14.26 -7.63 -8.74
N PHE A 45 -14.22 -6.46 -8.08
CA PHE A 45 -15.35 -5.56 -7.92
C PHE A 45 -15.35 -4.39 -8.91
N ARG A 46 -14.15 -3.91 -9.29
CA ARG A 46 -13.99 -2.74 -10.15
C ARG A 46 -12.70 -2.81 -10.95
N THR A 47 -12.70 -2.29 -12.17
CA THR A 47 -11.47 -2.10 -12.97
C THR A 47 -11.34 -0.64 -13.41
N SER A 48 -10.11 -0.20 -13.66
CA SER A 48 -9.81 1.16 -14.13
C SER A 48 -8.52 1.23 -14.93
N PHE A 49 -8.53 1.96 -16.05
CA PHE A 49 -7.31 2.24 -16.81
C PHE A 49 -6.27 3.04 -16.01
N LEU A 50 -6.69 3.69 -14.90
CA LEU A 50 -5.81 4.47 -14.03
C LEU A 50 -4.97 3.60 -13.08
N GLU A 51 -5.27 2.31 -12.93
CA GLU A 51 -4.51 1.41 -12.05
C GLU A 51 -3.01 1.42 -12.39
N ILE A 52 -2.68 1.25 -13.68
CA ILE A 52 -1.29 1.20 -14.16
C ILE A 52 -0.58 2.55 -13.99
N PRO A 53 -1.14 3.71 -14.43
CA PRO A 53 -0.56 5.01 -14.16
C PRO A 53 -0.32 5.29 -12.68
N VAL A 54 -1.27 4.95 -11.80
CA VAL A 54 -1.13 5.15 -10.35
C VAL A 54 0.00 4.29 -9.80
N PHE A 55 0.03 3.01 -10.16
CA PHE A 55 1.11 2.09 -9.78
C PHE A 55 2.49 2.62 -10.21
N ILE A 56 2.65 3.01 -11.48
CA ILE A 56 3.95 3.49 -12.01
C ILE A 56 4.37 4.77 -11.31
N SER A 57 3.46 5.72 -11.12
CA SER A 57 3.77 7.01 -10.49
C SER A 57 4.25 6.82 -9.05
N LEU A 58 3.55 5.96 -8.30
CA LEU A 58 3.86 5.69 -6.90
C LEU A 58 5.09 4.78 -6.76
N PHE A 59 5.35 3.90 -7.73
CA PHE A 59 6.61 3.16 -7.82
C PHE A 59 7.81 4.10 -7.99
N MET A 60 7.74 5.06 -8.91
CA MET A 60 8.81 6.04 -9.10
C MET A 60 9.00 6.90 -7.85
N LEU A 61 7.92 7.30 -7.20
CA LEU A 61 7.96 8.04 -5.94
C LEU A 61 8.61 7.22 -4.81
N GLY A 62 8.23 5.94 -4.69
CA GLY A 62 8.82 5.02 -3.73
C GLY A 62 10.32 4.83 -3.95
N LEU A 63 10.74 4.67 -5.21
CA LEU A 63 12.15 4.61 -5.59
C LEU A 63 12.90 5.88 -5.19
N LEU A 64 12.35 7.06 -5.48
CA LEU A 64 12.96 8.34 -5.11
C LEU A 64 13.14 8.45 -3.59
N PHE A 65 12.10 8.17 -2.81
CA PHE A 65 12.17 8.22 -1.34
C PHE A 65 13.13 7.18 -0.75
N SER A 66 13.27 6.02 -1.39
CA SER A 66 14.29 5.03 -1.03
C SER A 66 15.70 5.61 -1.09
N PHE A 67 15.99 6.47 -2.08
CA PHE A 67 17.30 7.12 -2.19
C PHE A 67 17.49 8.26 -1.19
N VAL A 68 16.42 8.98 -0.82
CA VAL A 68 16.47 10.01 0.23
C VAL A 68 16.84 9.39 1.58
N GLY A 69 16.30 8.21 1.87
CA GLY A 69 16.73 7.38 2.98
C GLY A 69 15.60 6.94 3.92
N GLU A 70 15.99 6.17 4.93
CA GLU A 70 15.08 5.34 5.73
C GLU A 70 14.00 6.15 6.46
N ARG A 71 14.34 7.34 6.98
CA ARG A 71 13.37 8.20 7.66
C ARG A 71 12.26 8.66 6.72
N ALA A 72 12.59 8.96 5.47
CA ALA A 72 11.62 9.40 4.48
C ALA A 72 10.70 8.24 4.06
N VAL A 73 11.27 7.06 3.81
CA VAL A 73 10.51 5.83 3.53
C VAL A 73 9.51 5.53 4.65
N ARG A 74 9.97 5.52 5.90
CA ARG A 74 9.10 5.28 7.07
C ARG A 74 7.99 6.32 7.20
N TYR A 75 8.29 7.59 6.89
CA TYR A 75 7.29 8.65 6.94
C TYR A 75 6.21 8.44 5.87
N VAL A 76 6.60 8.18 4.63
CA VAL A 76 5.69 7.98 3.49
C VAL A 76 4.86 6.73 3.70
N ASN A 77 5.48 5.62 4.07
CA ASN A 77 4.78 4.37 4.36
C ASN A 77 3.70 4.60 5.42
N ARG A 78 4.08 5.11 6.59
CA ARG A 78 3.14 5.42 7.67
C ARG A 78 1.94 6.26 7.21
N LYS A 79 2.16 7.24 6.32
CA LYS A 79 1.08 8.09 5.80
C LYS A 79 0.15 7.33 4.85
N ALA A 80 0.68 6.43 4.02
CA ALA A 80 -0.11 5.55 3.16
C ALA A 80 -0.99 4.61 4.01
N GLU A 81 -0.37 3.83 4.91
CA GLU A 81 -1.07 2.85 5.77
C GLU A 81 -2.16 3.51 6.63
N GLN A 82 -1.85 4.66 7.26
CA GLN A 82 -2.86 5.38 8.05
C GLN A 82 -4.03 5.86 7.19
N GLY A 83 -3.76 6.26 5.95
CA GLY A 83 -4.78 6.63 4.99
C GLY A 83 -5.68 5.45 4.63
N ALA A 84 -5.08 4.29 4.30
CA ALA A 84 -5.77 3.07 3.95
C ALA A 84 -6.62 2.52 5.11
N ILE A 85 -6.05 2.40 6.32
CA ILE A 85 -6.77 1.97 7.52
C ILE A 85 -8.00 2.84 7.80
N ASN A 86 -7.84 4.16 7.75
CA ASN A 86 -8.95 5.09 7.98
C ASN A 86 -10.02 4.94 6.88
N PHE A 87 -9.58 4.86 5.62
CA PHE A 87 -10.47 4.68 4.49
C PHE A 87 -11.31 3.40 4.61
N TYR A 88 -10.68 2.27 4.96
CA TYR A 88 -11.35 0.98 5.10
C TYR A 88 -12.34 0.96 6.27
N LYS A 89 -11.94 1.47 7.43
CA LYS A 89 -12.82 1.58 8.61
C LYS A 89 -14.06 2.44 8.35
N GLU A 90 -13.92 3.52 7.57
CA GLU A 90 -15.02 4.43 7.27
C GLU A 90 -16.01 3.88 6.23
N ARG A 91 -15.53 3.11 5.24
CA ARG A 91 -16.31 2.81 4.01
C ARG A 91 -16.75 1.36 3.87
N PHE A 92 -16.16 0.43 4.62
CA PHE A 92 -16.49 -0.99 4.54
C PHE A 92 -17.05 -1.49 5.87
N ARG A 93 -18.09 -2.32 5.81
CA ARG A 93 -18.83 -2.77 6.99
C ARG A 93 -18.55 -4.24 7.27
N ASN A 94 -17.63 -4.50 8.19
CA ASN A 94 -17.39 -5.83 8.80
C ASN A 94 -17.25 -7.03 7.83
N GLU A 95 -16.94 -6.77 6.56
CA GLU A 95 -16.62 -7.77 5.54
C GLU A 95 -15.36 -8.53 5.98
N GLU A 96 -15.42 -9.86 6.01
CA GLU A 96 -14.33 -10.71 6.54
C GLU A 96 -13.01 -10.44 5.83
N LYS A 97 -13.04 -10.34 4.49
CA LYS A 97 -11.84 -10.05 3.70
C LYS A 97 -11.26 -8.65 3.97
N ILE A 98 -12.10 -7.66 4.26
CA ILE A 98 -11.64 -6.33 4.63
C ILE A 98 -10.98 -6.33 6.02
N LYS A 99 -11.40 -7.20 6.94
CA LYS A 99 -10.72 -7.37 8.23
C LYS A 99 -9.32 -7.96 8.07
N GLU A 100 -9.15 -8.90 7.14
CA GLU A 100 -7.81 -9.43 6.79
C GLU A 100 -6.93 -8.32 6.24
N ILE A 101 -7.40 -7.57 5.25
CA ILE A 101 -6.68 -6.42 4.68
C ILE A 101 -6.30 -5.42 5.78
N LEU A 102 -7.24 -5.05 6.65
CA LEU A 102 -6.97 -4.16 7.79
C LEU A 102 -5.89 -4.68 8.75
N ASN A 103 -5.76 -5.99 8.94
CA ASN A 103 -4.72 -6.58 9.77
C ASN A 103 -3.34 -6.51 9.09
N ASP A 104 -3.30 -6.76 7.78
CA ASP A 104 -2.08 -6.63 6.97
C ASP A 104 -1.58 -5.17 7.00
N GLU A 105 -2.47 -4.20 6.82
CA GLU A 105 -2.19 -2.76 6.90
C GLU A 105 -1.62 -2.34 8.27
N LEU A 106 -2.14 -2.93 9.35
CA LEU A 106 -1.59 -2.71 10.70
C LEU A 106 -0.19 -3.31 10.86
N LYS A 107 0.08 -4.46 10.24
CA LYS A 107 1.41 -5.08 10.18
C LYS A 107 2.38 -4.21 9.39
N HIS A 108 1.99 -3.71 8.21
CA HIS A 108 2.79 -2.80 7.39
C HIS A 108 3.07 -1.47 8.12
N LEU A 109 2.07 -0.90 8.78
CA LEU A 109 2.23 0.28 9.63
C LEU A 109 3.29 0.05 10.71
N SER A 110 3.35 -1.15 11.30
CA SER A 110 4.37 -1.48 12.31
C SER A 110 5.81 -1.44 11.74
N MET A 111 6.00 -1.75 10.46
CA MET A 111 7.30 -1.67 9.77
C MET A 111 7.80 -0.22 9.73
N SER A 112 6.90 0.75 9.72
CA SER A 112 7.23 2.18 9.79
C SER A 112 7.83 2.59 11.14
N TYR A 113 7.94 1.68 12.11
CA TYR A 113 8.58 1.91 13.41
C TYR A 113 9.84 1.07 13.64
N ARG A 114 10.14 0.13 12.74
CA ARG A 114 11.30 -0.78 12.82
C ARG A 114 12.47 -0.27 11.99
N ASN A 115 13.66 -0.85 12.22
CA ASN A 115 14.85 -0.61 11.41
C ASN A 115 14.75 -1.43 10.11
N LEU A 116 14.82 -0.77 8.96
CA LEU A 116 14.58 -1.38 7.64
C LEU A 116 15.79 -2.08 7.03
N ARG A 117 16.94 -2.08 7.73
CA ARG A 117 18.19 -2.71 7.28
C ARG A 117 18.44 -4.12 7.85
N GLN A 118 17.56 -4.61 8.71
CA GLN A 118 17.57 -6.01 9.17
C GLN A 118 16.80 -6.88 8.17
#